data_AF-A0A535KN71-F1
#
_entry.id   AF-A0A535KN71-F1
#
_cell.length_a   1.000
_cell.length_b   1.000
_cell.length_c   1.000
_cell.angle_alpha   90.00
_cell.angle_beta   90.00
_cell.angle_gamma   90.00
#
_symmetry.space_group_name_H-M   'P 1'
#
loop_
_entity.id
_entity.type
_entity.pdbx_description
1 polymer ?
#
loop_
_entity_poly.entity_id
_entity_poly.type
_entity_poly.pdbx_seq_one_letter_code
_entity_poly.pdbx_strand_id
1 'polypeptide(L)' 'IGLASSVPARVLGERRLGRISVGSCADLVVLDAQLRVRLTMIRGVVKFQRPS' A
#
# COMPACT_ATOMS: atom_id res chain seq x y z
N ILE A 1 -4.24 9.96 -0.80
CA ILE A 1 -4.13 8.58 -0.29
C ILE A 1 -5.48 8.01 0.17
N GLY A 2 -6.30 8.75 0.92
CA GLY A 2 -7.56 8.21 1.50
C GLY A 2 -8.48 7.47 0.52
N LEU A 3 -8.75 8.05 -0.66
CA LEU A 3 -9.63 7.46 -1.68
C LEU A 3 -9.13 6.10 -2.21
N ALA A 4 -7.82 5.90 -2.32
CA ALA A 4 -7.23 4.69 -2.90
C ALA A 4 -6.84 3.64 -1.85
N SER A 5 -7.09 3.90 -0.56
CA SER A 5 -6.51 3.11 0.54
C SER A 5 -7.46 3.06 1.74
N SER A 6 -7.44 4.07 2.61
CA SER A 6 -8.16 4.01 3.89
C SER A 6 -9.69 4.08 3.79
N VAL A 7 -10.24 4.74 2.76
CA VAL A 7 -11.69 4.82 2.53
C VAL A 7 -12.29 3.46 2.16
N PRO A 8 -11.82 2.77 1.08
CA PRO A 8 -12.33 1.44 0.76
C PRO A 8 -12.07 0.44 1.89
N ALA A 9 -10.90 0.48 2.54
CA ALA A 9 -10.63 -0.40 3.69
C ALA A 9 -11.67 -0.20 4.82
N ARG A 10 -12.06 1.04 5.12
CA ARG A 10 -13.10 1.34 6.11
C ARG A 10 -14.48 0.84 5.67
N VAL A 11 -14.88 1.08 4.41
CA VAL A 11 -16.18 0.64 3.88
C VAL A 11 -16.31 -0.88 3.89
N LEU A 12 -15.21 -1.60 3.62
CA LEU A 12 -15.16 -3.06 3.61
C LEU A 12 -14.91 -3.68 5.00
N GLY A 13 -14.69 -2.88 6.05
CA GLY A 13 -14.39 -3.39 7.39
C GLY A 13 -12.97 -3.96 7.57
N GLU A 14 -12.07 -3.69 6.62
CA GLU A 14 -10.68 -4.17 6.62
C GLU A 14 -9.81 -3.38 7.61
N ARG A 15 -9.69 -3.91 8.84
CA ARG A 15 -9.05 -3.20 9.96
C ARG A 15 -7.52 -3.11 9.88
N ARG A 16 -6.89 -3.98 9.08
CA ARG A 16 -5.43 -4.07 8.94
C ARG A 16 -4.91 -3.50 7.63
N LEU A 17 -5.80 -3.00 6.76
CA LEU A 17 -5.44 -2.48 5.45
C LEU A 17 -5.60 -0.97 5.37
N GLY A 18 -4.98 -0.41 4.34
CA GLY A 18 -5.15 0.98 3.97
C GLY A 18 -4.45 2.01 4.87
N ARG A 19 -3.61 1.55 5.81
CA ARG A 19 -2.84 2.38 6.75
C ARG A 19 -1.45 1.78 6.97
N ILE A 20 -0.47 2.65 7.21
CA ILE A 20 0.86 2.26 7.67
C ILE A 20 0.90 2.47 9.18
N SER A 21 0.82 1.38 9.93
CA SER A 21 0.90 1.36 11.39
C SER A 21 1.38 -0.01 11.86
N VAL A 22 1.98 -0.07 13.04
CA VAL A 22 2.40 -1.34 13.67
C VAL A 22 1.19 -2.28 13.78
N GLY A 23 1.37 -3.55 13.39
CA GLY A 23 0.31 -4.58 13.40
C GLY A 23 -0.59 -4.62 12.16
N SER A 24 -0.47 -3.68 11.22
CA SER A 24 -1.16 -3.71 9.93
C SER A 24 -0.49 -4.66 8.94
N CYS A 25 -1.20 -5.00 7.86
CA CYS A 25 -0.63 -5.77 6.76
C CYS A 25 0.44 -4.94 6.04
N ALA A 26 1.57 -5.57 5.70
CA ALA A 26 2.63 -4.96 4.90
C ALA A 26 2.29 -4.97 3.41
N ASP A 27 1.15 -4.36 3.06
CA ASP A 27 0.70 -4.10 1.70
C ASP A 27 1.03 -2.64 1.37
N LEU A 28 2.09 -2.42 0.60
CA LEU A 28 2.71 -1.11 0.41
C LEU A 28 2.96 -0.82 -1.07
N VAL A 29 2.86 0.45 -1.44
CA VAL A 29 3.27 0.96 -2.74
C VAL A 29 4.27 2.09 -2.51
N VAL A 30 5.45 1.99 -3.13
CA VAL A 30 6.47 3.05 -3.12
C VAL A 30 6.33 3.85 -4.40
N LEU A 31 6.22 5.16 -4.26
CA LEU A 31 6.12 6.11 -5.37
C LEU A 31 7.39 6.96 -5.45
N ASP A 32 7.76 7.39 -6.65
CA ASP A 32 8.74 8.46 -6.82
C ASP A 32 8.11 9.85 -6.58
N ALA A 33 8.91 10.91 -6.69
CA ALA A 33 8.47 12.29 -6.48
C ALA A 33 7.42 12.76 -7.52
N GLN A 34 7.22 12.02 -8.61
CA GLN A 34 6.20 12.26 -9.63
C GLN A 34 5.01 11.29 -9.51
N LEU A 35 4.86 10.62 -8.37
CA LEU A 35 3.79 9.66 -8.07
C LEU A 35 3.79 8.42 -8.98
N ARG A 36 4.92 8.07 -9.62
CA ARG A 36 5.03 6.83 -10.38
C ARG A 36 5.41 5.68 -9.46
N VAL A 37 4.79 4.52 -9.68
CA VAL A 37 5.08 3.32 -8.89
C VAL A 37 6.51 2.84 -9.16
N ARG A 38 7.31 2.72 -8.09
CA ARG A 38 8.64 2.10 -8.09
C ARG A 38 8.60 0.68 -7.54
N LEU A 39 7.71 0.39 -6.59
CA LEU A 39 7.59 -0.92 -5.94
C LEU A 39 6.17 -1.17 -5.45
N THR A 40 5.71 -2.41 -5.56
CA THR A 40 4.49 -2.92 -4.91
C THR A 40 4.82 -4.14 -4.08
N MET A 41 4.38 -4.12 -2.83
CA MET A 41 4.55 -5.20 -1.86
C MET A 41 3.17 -5.71 -1.43
N ILE A 42 3.03 -7.04 -1.34
CA ILE A 42 1.85 -7.71 -0.78
C ILE A 42 2.34 -8.63 0.33
N ARG A 43 1.84 -8.41 1.55
CA ARG A 43 2.18 -9.16 2.76
C ARG A 43 3.68 -9.27 2.99
N GLY A 44 4.41 -8.17 2.80
CA GLY A 44 5.87 -8.13 2.97
C GLY A 44 6.66 -8.64 1.75
N VAL A 45 5.99 -9.17 0.72
CA VAL A 45 6.65 -9.74 -0.47
C VAL A 45 6.58 -8.77 -1.64
N VAL A 46 7.73 -8.43 -2.22
CA VAL A 46 7.80 -7.61 -3.43
C VAL A 46 7.17 -8.38 -4.59
N LYS A 47 6.12 -7.80 -5.19
CA LYS A 47 5.43 -8.35 -6.36
C LYS A 47 5.71 -7.56 -7.63
N PHE A 48 6.12 -6.32 -7.47
CA PHE A 48 6.56 -5.46 -8.57
C PHE A 48 7.72 -4.60 -8.09
N GLN A 49 8.72 -4.45 -8.94
CA GLN A 49 9.79 -3.49 -8.75
C GLN A 49 10.21 -2.96 -10.11
N ARG A 50 10.22 -1.63 -10.25
CA ARG A 50 10.77 -1.00 -11.44
C ARG A 50 12.30 -1.11 -11.39
N PRO A 51 12.95 -1.61 -12.46
CA PRO A 51 14.40 -1.57 -12.58
C PRO A 51 14.92 -0.14 -12.42
N SER A 52 16.15 -0.03 -11.91
CA SER A 52 16.82 1.23 -11.59
C SER A 52 16.74 2.23 -12.73
#